data_AF-A0A966Z4X5-F1
#
_entry.id   AF-A0A966Z4X5-F1
#
_cell.length_a   1.000
_cell.length_b   1.000
_cell.length_c   1.000
_cell.angle_alpha   90.00
_cell.angle_beta   90.00
_cell.angle_gamma   90.00
#
_symmetry.space_group_name_H-M   'P 1'
#
loop_
_entity.id
_entity.type
_entity.pdbx_description
1 polymer ?
#
loop_
_entity_poly.entity_id
_entity_poly.type
_entity_poly.pdbx_seq_one_letter_code
_entity_poly.pdbx_strand_id
1 'polypeptide(L)' 'MHRIAKGDRVDPASYYFRTAIRFEAPAGKLNWMSESLFIAKAERLASEVLIEVWRVL' A
#
# COMPACT_ATOMS: atom_id res chain seq x y z
N MET A 1 2.70 -0.08 18.10
CA MET A 1 1.93 1.15 17.76
C MET A 1 2.55 2.44 18.27
N HIS A 2 2.88 2.58 19.58
CA HIS A 2 3.33 3.87 20.14
C HIS A 2 4.60 4.45 19.48
N ARG A 3 5.56 3.61 19.06
CA ARG A 3 6.78 4.05 18.33
C ARG A 3 6.49 4.55 16.91
N ILE A 4 5.60 3.84 16.18
CA ILE A 4 5.15 4.24 14.85
C ILE A 4 4.44 5.60 14.90
N ALA A 5 3.60 5.82 15.91
CA ALA A 5 2.89 7.10 16.10
C ALA A 5 3.84 8.28 16.43
N LYS A 6 5.02 7.99 16.99
CA LYS A 6 6.08 8.98 17.24
C LYS A 6 6.97 9.24 16.02
N GLY A 7 6.78 8.50 14.92
CA GLY A 7 7.62 8.59 13.73
C GLY A 7 8.96 7.87 13.86
N ASP A 8 9.16 7.05 14.90
CA ASP A 8 10.34 6.21 15.00
C ASP A 8 10.39 5.26 13.80
N ARG A 9 11.58 5.03 13.25
CA ARG A 9 11.78 3.96 12.28
C ARG A 9 11.57 2.62 12.99
N VAL A 10 10.58 1.87 12.52
CA VAL A 10 10.18 0.55 13.05
C VAL A 10 10.22 -0.41 11.88
N ASP A 11 10.84 -1.59 12.09
CA ASP A 11 10.89 -2.64 11.08
C ASP A 11 9.47 -2.97 10.58
N PRO A 12 9.18 -2.86 9.27
CA PRO A 12 7.87 -3.20 8.68
C PRO A 12 7.42 -4.63 8.94
N ALA A 13 8.36 -5.57 9.15
CA ALA A 13 8.02 -6.95 9.50
C ALA A 13 7.42 -7.09 10.91
N SER A 14 7.61 -6.08 11.77
CA SER A 14 7.14 -6.12 13.17
C SER A 14 5.68 -5.67 13.37
N TYR A 15 4.99 -5.25 12.31
CA TYR A 15 3.58 -4.85 12.38
C TYR A 15 2.78 -5.25 11.13
N TYR A 16 1.48 -5.45 11.32
CA TYR A 16 0.58 -5.74 10.22
C TYR A 16 0.04 -4.44 9.62
N PHE A 17 0.48 -4.13 8.40
CA PHE A 17 -0.07 -3.03 7.60
C PHE A 17 -0.24 -3.51 6.15
N ARG A 18 -1.47 -3.93 5.82
CA ARG A 18 -1.89 -4.44 4.52
C ARG A 18 -3.16 -3.72 4.08
N THR A 19 -3.29 -3.48 2.78
CA THR A 19 -4.43 -2.74 2.21
C THR A 19 -4.91 -3.40 0.92
N ALA A 20 -6.19 -3.22 0.61
CA ALA A 20 -6.73 -3.45 -0.74
C ALA A 20 -6.73 -2.11 -1.48
N ILE A 21 -6.26 -2.11 -2.73
CA ILE A 21 -6.17 -0.90 -3.54
C ILE A 21 -7.22 -0.95 -4.65
N ARG A 22 -7.96 0.14 -4.81
CA ARG A 22 -8.84 0.37 -5.95
C ARG A 22 -8.27 1.51 -6.78
N PHE A 23 -8.08 1.25 -8.07
CA PHE A 23 -7.72 2.28 -9.02
C PHE A 23 -8.95 2.69 -9.84
N GLU A 24 -8.99 3.97 -10.21
CA GLU A 24 -9.87 4.49 -11.26
C GLU A 24 -8.98 5.00 -12.38
N ALA A 25 -8.94 4.26 -13.47
CA ALA A 25 -8.17 4.57 -14.66
C ALA A 25 -9.10 4.81 -15.85
N PRO A 26 -8.74 5.73 -16.76
CA PRO A 26 -9.49 5.94 -17.99
C PRO A 26 -9.37 4.74 -18.93
N ALA A 27 -10.34 4.62 -19.85
CA ALA A 27 -10.31 3.62 -20.91
C ALA A 27 -9.00 3.71 -21.73
N GLY A 28 -8.45 2.55 -22.12
CA GLY A 28 -7.19 2.45 -22.87
C GLY A 28 -6.14 1.63 -22.13
N LYS A 29 -4.87 2.01 -22.26
CA LYS A 29 -3.70 1.21 -21.80
C LYS A 29 -3.75 0.85 -20.31
N LEU A 30 -4.36 1.68 -19.48
CA LEU A 30 -4.43 1.47 -18.02
C LEU A 30 -5.78 0.94 -17.53
N ASN A 31 -6.74 0.67 -18.43
CA ASN A 31 -8.08 0.23 -18.06
C ASN A 31 -8.08 -1.03 -17.17
N TRP A 32 -7.10 -1.93 -17.40
CA TRP A 32 -6.93 -3.15 -16.61
C TRP A 32 -6.75 -2.89 -15.11
N MET A 33 -6.30 -1.70 -14.71
CA MET A 33 -6.15 -1.31 -13.30
C MET A 33 -7.50 -1.06 -12.63
N SER A 34 -8.51 -0.59 -13.37
CA SER A 34 -9.88 -0.43 -12.85
C SER A 34 -10.60 -1.77 -12.71
N GLU A 35 -10.16 -2.80 -13.44
CA GLU A 35 -10.83 -4.10 -13.58
C GLU A 35 -10.15 -5.23 -12.79
N SER A 36 -9.11 -4.92 -12.03
CA SER A 36 -8.33 -5.92 -11.27
C SER A 36 -8.38 -5.68 -9.77
N LEU A 37 -8.26 -6.77 -9.00
CA LEU A 37 -8.04 -6.69 -7.56
C LEU A 37 -6.55 -6.47 -7.27
N PHE A 38 -6.25 -5.56 -6.36
CA PHE A 38 -4.90 -5.29 -5.89
C PHE A 38 -4.82 -5.41 -4.38
N ILE A 39 -3.72 -5.98 -3.92
CA ILE A 39 -3.32 -6.00 -2.52
C ILE A 39 -1.99 -5.28 -2.37
N ALA A 40 -1.76 -4.72 -1.20
CA ALA A 40 -0.53 -4.01 -0.92
C ALA A 40 -0.06 -4.24 0.52
N LYS A 41 1.24 -4.04 0.74
CA LYS A 41 1.82 -3.86 2.06
C LYS A 41 2.30 -2.41 2.16
N ALA A 42 2.17 -1.85 3.36
CA ALA A 42 2.59 -0.48 3.62
C ALA A 42 3.64 -0.42 4.73
N GLU A 43 4.62 0.46 4.56
CA GLU A 43 5.58 0.85 5.58
C GLU A 43 5.32 2.30 5.98
N ARG A 44 5.13 2.54 7.29
CA ARG A 44 5.01 3.88 7.83
C ARG A 44 6.38 4.44 8.16
N LEU A 45 6.76 5.51 7.45
CA LEU A 45 7.90 6.35 7.78
C LEU A 45 7.44 7.57 8.60
N ALA A 46 8.39 8.41 9.02
CA ALA A 46 8.11 9.58 9.85
C ALA A 46 7.10 10.55 9.18
N SER A 47 7.30 10.84 7.89
CA SER A 47 6.49 11.81 7.12
C SER A 47 5.78 11.19 5.92
N GLU A 48 5.97 9.89 5.66
CA GLU A 48 5.54 9.25 4.40
C GLU A 48 5.02 7.83 4.67
N VAL A 49 4.35 7.28 3.66
CA VAL A 49 3.96 5.86 3.63
C VAL A 49 4.46 5.27 2.32
N LEU A 50 5.33 4.27 2.40
CA LEU A 50 5.73 3.47 1.25
C LEU A 50 4.69 2.38 1.03
N ILE A 51 4.13 2.28 -0.17
CA ILE A 51 3.11 1.29 -0.53
C ILE A 51 3.64 0.45 -1.69
N GLU A 52 3.89 -0.84 -1.42
CA GLU A 52 4.21 -1.81 -2.47
C GLU A 52 2.92 -2.53 -2.87
N VAL A 53 2.60 -2.53 -4.17
CA VAL A 53 1.31 -2.99 -4.71
C VAL A 53 1.51 -4.19 -5.63
N TRP A 54 0.66 -5.19 -5.49
CA TRP A 54 0.58 -6.36 -6.36
C TRP A 54 -0.82 -6.51 -6.95
N ARG A 55 -0.88 -6.95 -8.20
CA ARG A 55 -2.12 -7.41 -8.85
C ARG A 55 -2.36 -8.87 -8.47
N VAL A 56 -3.60 -9.20 -8.11
CA VAL A 56 -4.04 -10.59 -7.93
C VAL A 56 -4.33 -11.21 -9.29
N LEU A 57 -3.79 -12.42 -9.53
CA LEU A 57 -3.96 -13.20 -10.77
C LEU A 57 -4.94 -14.36 -10.56
#